data_AF-A0A8H7HKP7-F1
#
_entry.id   AF-A0A8H7HKP7-F1
#
_cell.length_a   1.000
_cell.length_b   1.000
_cell.length_c   1.000
_cell.angle_alpha   90.00
_cell.angle_beta   90.00
_cell.angle_gamma   90.00
#
_symmetry.space_group_name_H-M   'P 1'
#
loop_
_entity.id
_entity.type
_entity.pdbx_description
1 polymer ?
#
loop_
_entity_poly.entity_id
_entity_poly.type
_entity_poly.pdbx_seq_one_letter_code
_entity_poly.pdbx_strand_id
1 'polypeptide(L)'
;IFDAIDGVNGKKPRLVLVSGLDVGNEDRFPEHYTEADKKAITASRKAIPAWYKWKYEAEKVLVKRNSFEWIILRPGTLNDNPGTGTADIGRANLTETISREDVAKALLQLATVPPKASGLAIDMGGGKESIGPAIDAFIEKGVSDWLGQA
;
A
#
# COMPACT_ATOMS: atom_id res chain seq x y z
N ILE A 1 -7.36 -16.49 3.18
CA ILE A 1 -5.88 -16.53 3.27
C ILE A 1 -5.39 -16.17 4.66
N PHE A 2 -5.85 -15.08 5.30
CA PHE A 2 -5.36 -14.67 6.62
C PHE A 2 -5.55 -15.75 7.70
N ASP A 3 -6.75 -16.33 7.81
CA ASP A 3 -7.02 -17.40 8.79
C ASP A 3 -6.16 -18.66 8.54
N ALA A 4 -5.78 -18.91 7.29
CA ALA A 4 -4.89 -20.01 6.95
C ALA A 4 -3.46 -19.74 7.44
N ILE A 5 -2.98 -18.49 7.37
CA ILE A 5 -1.68 -18.09 7.94
C ILE A 5 -1.75 -18.16 9.47
N ASP A 6 -2.87 -17.75 10.08
CA ASP A 6 -3.11 -17.84 11.52
C ASP A 6 -2.99 -19.28 12.04
N GLY A 7 -3.46 -20.25 11.27
CA GLY A 7 -3.41 -21.68 11.58
C GLY A 7 -2.07 -22.38 11.30
N VAL A 8 -1.05 -21.70 10.75
CA VAL A 8 0.27 -22.32 10.53
C VAL A 8 0.94 -22.60 11.88
N ASN A 9 1.29 -23.87 12.11
CA ASN A 9 2.09 -24.29 13.25
C ASN A 9 3.56 -23.86 13.08
N GLY A 10 4.17 -23.33 14.13
CA GLY A 10 5.56 -22.87 14.12
C GLY A 10 5.73 -21.46 13.55
N LYS A 11 6.82 -21.21 12.82
CA LYS A 11 7.11 -19.88 12.26
C LYS A 11 6.15 -19.56 11.12
N LYS A 12 5.26 -18.59 11.35
CA LYS A 12 4.31 -18.09 10.35
C LYS A 12 5.04 -17.32 9.23
N PRO A 13 4.59 -17.45 7.97
CA PRO A 13 5.12 -16.65 6.88
C PRO A 13 4.75 -15.17 7.04
N ARG A 14 5.57 -14.29 6.47
CA ARG A 14 5.20 -12.89 6.26
C ARG A 14 4.23 -12.79 5.10
N LEU A 15 3.24 -11.91 5.22
CA LEU A 15 2.36 -11.52 4.12
C LEU A 15 2.71 -10.12 3.60
N VAL A 16 2.86 -9.98 2.28
CA VAL A 16 2.81 -8.66 1.62
C VAL A 16 1.53 -8.61 0.78
N LEU A 17 0.56 -7.80 1.20
CA LEU A 17 -0.72 -7.62 0.52
C LEU A 17 -0.61 -6.50 -0.52
N VAL A 18 -0.94 -6.79 -1.78
CA VAL A 18 -1.13 -5.75 -2.81
C VAL A 18 -2.57 -5.25 -2.79
N SER A 19 -2.76 -4.01 -2.35
CA SER A 19 -4.06 -3.35 -2.28
C SER A 19 -4.17 -2.25 -3.35
N GLY A 20 -4.41 -1.00 -2.96
CA GLY A 20 -4.33 0.15 -3.85
C GLY A 20 -4.39 1.48 -3.12
N LEU A 21 -3.91 2.52 -3.80
CA LEU A 21 -3.81 3.87 -3.27
C LEU A 21 -5.21 4.42 -2.91
N ASP A 22 -5.29 5.04 -1.75
CA ASP A 22 -6.52 5.57 -1.13
C ASP A 22 -7.65 4.54 -0.93
N VAL A 23 -7.31 3.25 -0.84
CA VAL A 23 -8.18 2.25 -0.19
C VAL A 23 -8.23 2.59 1.30
N GLY A 24 -9.29 3.27 1.71
CA GLY A 24 -9.37 3.87 3.03
C GLY A 24 -10.75 4.46 3.33
N ASN A 25 -10.84 5.15 4.47
CA ASN A 25 -12.08 5.80 4.86
C ASN A 25 -12.44 6.91 3.84
N GLU A 26 -13.66 6.88 3.31
CA GLU A 26 -14.16 7.88 2.36
C GLU A 26 -14.53 9.22 3.03
N ASP A 27 -14.62 9.27 4.37
CA ASP A 27 -15.03 10.45 5.14
C ASP A 27 -13.98 11.56 5.17
N ARG A 28 -12.70 11.24 4.91
CA ARG A 28 -11.58 12.19 4.99
C ARG A 28 -10.52 11.89 3.94
N PHE A 29 -10.06 12.93 3.25
CA PHE A 29 -8.87 12.85 2.40
C PHE A 29 -7.57 12.99 3.22
N PRO A 30 -6.48 12.31 2.82
CA PRO A 30 -5.15 12.59 3.34
C PRO A 30 -4.79 14.08 3.26
N GLU A 31 -4.06 14.58 4.26
CA GLU A 31 -3.74 16.02 4.37
C GLU A 31 -2.91 16.56 3.21
N HIS A 32 -2.13 15.69 2.54
CA HIS A 32 -1.28 16.06 1.41
C HIS A 32 -2.02 16.10 0.07
N TYR A 33 -3.26 15.64 -0.01
CA TYR A 33 -4.00 15.56 -1.28
C TYR A 33 -4.35 16.95 -1.83
N THR A 34 -3.99 17.14 -3.10
CA THR A 34 -4.39 18.29 -3.90
C THR A 34 -5.85 18.19 -4.33
N GLU A 35 -6.41 19.28 -4.88
CA GLU A 35 -7.75 19.23 -5.49
C GLU A 35 -7.83 18.26 -6.68
N ALA A 36 -6.71 18.07 -7.40
CA ALA A 36 -6.62 17.09 -8.47
C ALA A 36 -6.72 15.66 -7.94
N ASP A 37 -6.04 15.35 -6.84
CA ASP A 37 -6.10 14.06 -6.16
C ASP A 37 -7.53 13.75 -5.69
N LYS A 38 -8.16 14.70 -4.99
CA LYS A 38 -9.54 14.57 -4.50
C LYS A 38 -10.53 14.29 -5.64
N LYS A 39 -10.39 15.01 -6.76
CA LYS A 39 -11.21 14.79 -7.96
C LYS A 39 -10.97 13.41 -8.56
N ALA A 40 -9.70 13.00 -8.68
CA ALA A 40 -9.32 11.71 -9.26
C ALA A 40 -9.87 10.54 -8.43
N ILE A 41 -9.66 10.54 -7.10
CA ILE A 41 -10.18 9.43 -6.29
C ILE A 41 -11.70 9.40 -6.24
N THR A 42 -12.37 10.55 -6.18
CA THR A 42 -13.84 10.58 -6.18
C THR A 42 -14.39 9.94 -7.45
N ALA A 43 -13.77 10.21 -8.61
CA ALA A 43 -14.12 9.57 -9.86
C ALA A 43 -13.84 8.06 -9.85
N SER A 44 -12.68 7.64 -9.34
CA SER A 44 -12.30 6.22 -9.25
C SER A 44 -13.22 5.42 -8.32
N ARG A 45 -13.52 5.93 -7.12
CA ARG A 45 -14.46 5.31 -6.16
C ARG A 45 -15.84 5.14 -6.77
N LYS A 46 -16.32 6.13 -7.52
CA LYS A 46 -17.60 6.05 -8.25
C LYS A 46 -17.58 5.02 -9.38
N ALA A 47 -16.46 4.88 -10.09
CA ALA A 47 -16.35 3.98 -11.23
C ALA A 47 -16.26 2.50 -10.81
N ILE A 48 -15.57 2.20 -9.72
CA ILE A 48 -15.32 0.83 -9.24
C ILE A 48 -15.61 0.67 -7.72
N PRO A 49 -16.83 0.99 -7.25
CA PRO A 49 -17.15 1.09 -5.82
C PRO A 49 -16.99 -0.24 -5.08
N ALA A 50 -17.37 -1.35 -5.72
CA ALA A 50 -17.22 -2.67 -5.13
C ALA A 50 -15.75 -3.04 -4.88
N TRP A 51 -14.85 -2.60 -5.76
CA TRP A 51 -13.42 -2.88 -5.61
C TRP A 51 -12.85 -2.15 -4.39
N TYR A 52 -13.13 -0.85 -4.23
CA TYR A 52 -12.68 -0.07 -3.07
C TYR A 52 -13.24 -0.62 -1.77
N LYS A 53 -14.56 -0.92 -1.74
CA LYS A 53 -15.21 -1.52 -0.58
C LYS A 53 -14.50 -2.80 -0.14
N TRP A 54 -14.33 -3.77 -1.04
CA TRP A 54 -13.81 -5.08 -0.66
C TRP A 54 -12.30 -5.08 -0.39
N LYS A 55 -11.53 -4.21 -1.04
CA LYS A 55 -10.13 -3.96 -0.67
C LYS A 55 -10.03 -3.37 0.74
N TYR A 56 -10.87 -2.39 1.07
CA TYR A 56 -10.87 -1.77 2.39
C TYR A 56 -11.31 -2.74 3.50
N GLU A 57 -12.34 -3.56 3.27
CA GLU A 57 -12.74 -4.62 4.19
C GLU A 57 -11.60 -5.62 4.45
N ALA A 58 -10.86 -6.01 3.41
CA ALA A 58 -9.70 -6.89 3.57
C ALA A 58 -8.59 -6.25 4.41
N GLU A 59 -8.29 -4.97 4.19
CA GLU A 59 -7.31 -4.24 4.98
C GLU A 59 -7.75 -4.11 6.44
N LYS A 60 -9.01 -3.72 6.74
CA LYS A 60 -9.53 -3.64 8.12
C LYS A 60 -9.38 -4.94 8.90
N VAL A 61 -9.58 -6.06 8.21
CA VAL A 61 -9.42 -7.39 8.78
C VAL A 61 -7.93 -7.66 9.05
N LEU A 62 -7.04 -7.36 8.09
CA LEU A 62 -5.60 -7.59 8.24
C LEU A 62 -4.95 -6.72 9.33
N VAL A 63 -5.28 -5.42 9.40
CA VAL A 63 -4.64 -4.48 10.35
C VAL A 63 -4.89 -4.82 11.82
N LYS A 64 -5.92 -5.62 12.12
CA LYS A 64 -6.23 -6.10 13.47
C LYS A 64 -5.42 -7.33 13.88
N ARG A 65 -4.64 -7.94 12.98
CA ARG A 65 -3.86 -9.14 13.25
C ARG A 65 -2.47 -8.81 13.78
N ASN A 66 -2.07 -9.56 14.80
CA ASN A 66 -0.75 -9.50 15.44
C ASN A 66 -0.06 -10.87 15.48
N SER A 67 -0.67 -11.88 14.87
CA SER A 67 -0.28 -13.29 14.90
C SER A 67 0.81 -13.65 13.87
N PHE A 68 0.99 -12.84 12.82
CA PHE A 68 2.02 -12.97 11.80
C PHE A 68 2.44 -11.60 11.28
N GLU A 69 3.62 -11.53 10.66
CA GLU A 69 4.11 -10.30 10.06
C GLU A 69 3.35 -9.96 8.77
N TRP A 70 2.91 -8.72 8.63
CA TRP A 70 2.23 -8.27 7.42
C TRP A 70 2.64 -6.86 7.00
N ILE A 71 2.59 -6.61 5.70
CA ILE A 71 2.81 -5.32 5.06
C ILE A 71 1.72 -5.13 4.01
N ILE A 72 1.16 -3.92 3.87
CA ILE A 72 0.21 -3.59 2.81
C ILE A 72 0.89 -2.61 1.86
N LEU A 73 1.07 -2.98 0.59
CA LEU A 73 1.51 -2.08 -0.47
C LEU A 73 0.27 -1.57 -1.23
N ARG A 74 0.14 -0.26 -1.35
CA ARG A 74 -1.00 0.42 -1.99
C ARG A 74 -0.56 1.18 -3.23
N PRO A 75 -0.39 0.48 -4.37
CA PRO A 75 -0.02 1.13 -5.61
C PRO A 75 -1.15 2.03 -6.15
N GLY A 76 -0.77 3.13 -6.78
CA GLY A 76 -1.65 3.98 -7.58
C GLY A 76 -2.08 3.32 -8.89
N THR A 77 -2.49 4.14 -9.86
CA THR A 77 -2.95 3.65 -11.17
C THR A 77 -1.83 2.88 -11.88
N LEU A 78 -2.08 1.61 -12.20
CA LEU A 78 -1.09 0.73 -12.83
C LEU A 78 -0.98 0.99 -14.34
N ASN A 79 0.22 0.88 -14.87
CA ASN A 79 0.50 0.84 -16.31
C ASN A 79 1.44 -0.31 -16.71
N ASP A 80 1.51 -0.60 -18.00
CA ASP A 80 2.37 -1.65 -18.60
C ASP A 80 3.65 -1.08 -19.24
N ASN A 81 4.01 0.16 -18.92
CA ASN A 81 5.27 0.73 -19.39
C ASN A 81 6.45 0.03 -18.68
N PRO A 82 7.65 0.06 -19.28
CA PRO A 82 8.87 -0.39 -18.60
C PRO A 82 9.07 0.36 -17.28
N GLY A 83 9.63 -0.32 -16.29
CA GLY A 83 9.90 0.27 -14.99
C GLY A 83 11.01 1.32 -15.03
N THR A 84 10.81 2.42 -14.31
CA THR A 84 11.81 3.50 -14.18
C THR A 84 12.75 3.27 -13.01
N GLY A 85 12.43 2.33 -12.10
CA GLY A 85 13.14 2.14 -10.85
C GLY A 85 12.86 3.21 -9.79
N THR A 86 11.89 4.08 -10.04
CA THR A 86 11.53 5.20 -9.17
C THR A 86 10.04 5.21 -8.82
N ALA A 87 9.71 5.71 -7.64
CA ALA A 87 8.36 5.90 -7.15
C ALA A 87 8.35 6.96 -6.05
N ASP A 88 7.17 7.50 -5.75
CA ASP A 88 6.96 8.24 -4.50
C ASP A 88 6.44 7.23 -3.47
N ILE A 89 7.12 7.10 -2.33
CA ILE A 89 6.82 6.12 -1.28
C ILE A 89 6.37 6.84 -0.01
N GLY A 90 5.15 6.52 0.43
CA GLY A 90 4.51 7.18 1.54
C GLY A 90 3.91 8.51 1.15
N ARG A 91 2.65 8.75 1.55
CA ARG A 91 1.92 9.98 1.17
C ARG A 91 2.01 10.27 -0.34
N ALA A 92 1.91 9.23 -1.16
CA ALA A 92 1.94 9.38 -2.61
C ALA A 92 0.70 10.15 -3.10
N ASN A 93 0.88 10.92 -4.18
CA ASN A 93 -0.22 11.55 -4.89
C ASN A 93 -0.88 10.56 -5.86
N LEU A 94 -2.15 10.79 -6.18
CA LEU A 94 -2.98 9.88 -6.99
C LEU A 94 -2.82 10.07 -8.50
N THR A 95 -2.27 11.21 -8.92
CA THR A 95 -2.23 11.59 -10.34
C THR A 95 -1.14 10.87 -11.14
N GLU A 96 -0.09 10.38 -10.49
CA GLU A 96 1.04 9.73 -11.15
C GLU A 96 0.85 8.21 -11.21
N THR A 97 0.84 7.66 -12.42
CA THR A 97 0.73 6.21 -12.65
C THR A 97 2.03 5.49 -12.32
N ILE A 98 1.95 4.22 -11.90
CA ILE A 98 3.11 3.39 -11.57
C ILE A 98 3.16 2.14 -12.46
N SER A 99 4.35 1.77 -12.92
CA SER A 99 4.53 0.56 -13.74
C SER A 99 4.34 -0.71 -12.90
N ARG A 100 3.80 -1.77 -13.49
CA ARG A 100 3.75 -3.09 -12.83
C ARG A 100 5.14 -3.63 -12.50
N GLU A 101 6.14 -3.28 -13.30
CA GLU A 101 7.54 -3.67 -13.07
C GLU A 101 8.09 -3.01 -11.79
N ASP A 102 7.82 -1.73 -11.57
CA ASP A 102 8.28 -1.01 -10.37
C ASP A 102 7.53 -1.47 -9.11
N VAL A 103 6.23 -1.80 -9.23
CA VAL A 103 5.51 -2.48 -8.14
C VAL A 103 6.17 -3.83 -7.81
N ALA A 104 6.59 -4.60 -8.81
CA ALA A 104 7.31 -5.86 -8.58
C ALA A 104 8.67 -5.63 -7.89
N LYS A 105 9.42 -4.58 -8.25
CA LYS A 105 10.67 -4.18 -7.56
C LYS A 105 10.41 -3.83 -6.10
N ALA A 106 9.34 -3.08 -5.81
CA ALA A 106 8.94 -2.76 -4.45
C ALA A 106 8.58 -4.01 -3.64
N LEU A 107 7.82 -4.95 -4.24
CA LEU A 107 7.48 -6.21 -3.59
C LEU A 107 8.70 -7.08 -3.26
N LEU A 108 9.70 -7.12 -4.14
CA LEU A 108 10.96 -7.81 -3.90
C LEU A 108 11.71 -7.20 -2.70
N GLN A 109 11.77 -5.87 -2.60
CA GLN A 109 12.36 -5.20 -1.44
C GLN A 109 11.60 -5.55 -0.15
N LEU A 110 10.27 -5.42 -0.15
CA LEU A 110 9.43 -5.69 1.03
C LEU A 110 9.46 -7.15 1.50
N ALA A 111 9.79 -8.09 0.60
CA ALA A 111 9.98 -9.49 0.96
C ALA A 111 11.25 -9.72 1.80
N THR A 112 12.25 -8.82 1.73
CA THR A 112 13.56 -8.98 2.37
C THR A 112 13.85 -7.97 3.48
N VAL A 113 13.00 -6.95 3.66
CA VAL A 113 13.19 -5.93 4.71
C VAL A 113 13.08 -6.50 6.15
N PRO A 114 13.65 -5.82 7.16
CA PRO A 114 13.62 -6.30 8.54
C PRO A 114 12.20 -6.39 9.14
N PRO A 115 11.99 -7.16 10.22
CA PRO A 115 10.69 -7.32 10.90
C PRO A 115 9.97 -6.03 11.29
N LYS A 116 10.72 -4.93 11.52
CA LYS A 116 10.15 -3.61 11.85
C LYS A 116 9.22 -3.04 10.78
N ALA A 117 9.25 -3.56 9.56
CA ALA A 117 8.31 -3.18 8.51
C ALA A 117 6.90 -3.75 8.73
N SER A 118 6.74 -4.76 9.60
CA SER A 118 5.45 -5.35 9.89
C SER A 118 4.50 -4.33 10.51
N GLY A 119 3.23 -4.35 10.09
CA GLY A 119 2.22 -3.42 10.58
C GLY A 119 2.06 -2.16 9.72
N LEU A 120 2.84 -2.03 8.64
CA LEU A 120 2.82 -0.84 7.79
C LEU A 120 1.94 -1.04 6.55
N ALA A 121 0.99 -0.13 6.34
CA ALA A 121 0.48 0.23 5.02
C ALA A 121 1.34 1.34 4.40
N ILE A 122 1.73 1.14 3.15
CA ILE A 122 2.67 1.97 2.39
C ILE A 122 2.00 2.36 1.07
N ASP A 123 1.74 3.66 0.91
CA ASP A 123 1.24 4.22 -0.34
C ASP A 123 2.37 4.35 -1.36
N MET A 124 2.10 3.99 -2.63
CA MET A 124 3.10 4.01 -3.71
C MET A 124 2.50 4.59 -4.99
N GLY A 125 3.08 5.68 -5.50
CA GLY A 125 2.68 6.32 -6.75
C GLY A 125 3.85 6.46 -7.71
N GLY A 126 3.57 6.85 -8.97
CA GLY A 126 4.62 7.26 -9.89
C GLY A 126 5.40 8.45 -9.31
N GLY A 127 6.73 8.43 -9.45
CA GLY A 127 7.57 9.38 -8.72
C GLY A 127 9.05 9.33 -9.09
N LYS A 128 9.86 10.05 -8.33
CA LYS A 128 11.29 10.29 -8.67
C LYS A 128 12.28 9.67 -7.70
N GLU A 129 11.84 9.13 -6.57
CA GLU A 129 12.74 8.54 -5.58
C GLU A 129 13.09 7.10 -5.94
N SER A 130 14.33 6.68 -5.71
CA SER A 130 14.73 5.29 -5.91
C SER A 130 13.96 4.37 -4.96
N ILE A 131 13.27 3.36 -5.50
CA ILE A 131 12.30 2.53 -4.77
C ILE A 131 12.86 1.91 -3.48
N GLY A 132 14.03 1.25 -3.56
CA GLY A 132 14.64 0.57 -2.41
C GLY A 132 14.95 1.53 -1.25
N PRO A 133 15.77 2.56 -1.46
CA PRO A 133 16.06 3.57 -0.45
C PRO A 133 14.83 4.27 0.11
N ALA A 134 13.82 4.57 -0.73
CA ALA A 134 12.59 5.22 -0.29
C ALA A 134 11.74 4.31 0.62
N ILE A 135 11.65 3.01 0.29
CA ILE A 135 11.03 1.99 1.16
C ILE A 135 11.77 1.89 2.50
N ASP A 136 13.10 1.81 2.47
CA ASP A 136 13.90 1.68 3.70
C ASP A 136 13.72 2.91 4.61
N ALA A 137 13.69 4.12 4.03
CA ALA A 137 13.43 5.36 4.75
C ALA A 137 12.01 5.41 5.35
N PHE A 138 11.00 4.95 4.60
CA PHE A 138 9.63 4.87 5.10
C PHE A 138 9.53 3.91 6.30
N ILE A 139 10.15 2.74 6.19
CA ILE A 139 10.18 1.73 7.25
C ILE A 139 10.89 2.28 8.49
N GLU A 140 11.99 3.03 8.33
CA GLU A 140 12.68 3.68 9.47
C GLU A 140 11.80 4.69 10.18
N LYS A 141 10.99 5.45 9.44
CA LYS A 141 10.02 6.39 10.01
C LYS A 141 8.92 5.67 10.80
N GLY A 142 8.50 4.48 10.37
CA GLY A 142 7.55 3.62 11.08
C GLY A 142 6.13 4.18 11.20
N VAL A 143 5.78 5.23 10.45
CA VAL A 143 4.44 5.84 10.44
C VAL A 143 3.68 5.31 9.23
N SER A 144 2.67 4.46 9.48
CA SER A 144 1.84 3.89 8.42
C SER A 144 0.94 4.94 7.76
N ASP A 145 0.68 4.76 6.45
CA ASP A 145 -0.35 5.49 5.70
C ASP A 145 -1.77 4.95 5.88
N TRP A 146 -1.97 3.96 6.76
CA TRP A 146 -3.31 3.52 7.13
C TRP A 146 -4.00 4.61 7.97
N LEU A 147 -4.99 5.29 7.37
CA LEU A 147 -5.78 6.35 8.02
C LEU A 147 -7.13 5.87 8.60
N GLY A 148 -7.46 4.58 8.46
CA GLY A 148 -8.74 4.01 8.89
C GLY A 148 -8.79 3.69 10.40
N GLN A 149 -9.96 3.84 11.03
CA GLN A 149 -10.12 3.50 12.45
C GLN A 149 -9.90 2.01 12.71
N ALA A 150 -9.28 1.70 13.86
CA ALA A 150 -9.22 0.35 14.43
C ALA A 150 -10.61 -0.13 14.84
#